data_AF-A0A1G6W341-F1
#
_entry.id   AF-A0A1G6W341-F1
#
_cell.length_a   1.000
_cell.length_b   1.000
_cell.length_c   1.000
_cell.angle_alpha   90.00
_cell.angle_beta   90.00
_cell.angle_gamma   90.00
#
_symmetry.space_group_name_H-M   'P 1'
#
loop_
_entity.id
_entity.type
_entity.pdbx_description
1 polymer ?
#
loop_
_entity_poly.entity_id
_entity_poly.type
_entity_poly.pdbx_seq_one_letter_code
_entity_poly.pdbx_strand_id
1 'polypeptide(L)'
;MDPSTSLPAPDYFADFGLMLFALFLVLLNGFFVAAEFAIVRLRATKVDALAEAHGWRGHILRTVHNQMDAYLSACQLGITLASLGLGWVGEPAFAELLTPLLVAVGVESPKLIHGIAFFTAFSIISYLHIVIGELAPKSWAIRKPELLSLWTAAPLYAFYWLMYPAIFVLNASANAILRIAGQGEPGPHHEHHYSRDELKLILHSSRATSDNDQDLRVLASAVELGELEVVDWANSREDLVFLELNASLDQVFTTFRRHKYSRYPIFDESKGEFVGVLHIKDLLLHLSLLEMLPSALKLADLMHPLERVSRHMPLSQLLEQFRQGGAHFALVEEADGKVIGYLTMEDVLEALVGDIQDEHRKAERGILAYQPGKLLVRGDTPLAKVERLLGVDLDHIEAETLAGLIYETLKRMPDEEEVLETDGLRIIVKKMKGPKVVLAKVVKLD
;
A
#
# COMPACT_ATOMS: atom_id res chain seq x y z
N MET A 1 68.48 -8.61 62.41
CA MET A 1 67.84 -7.29 62.65
C MET A 1 67.34 -6.80 61.32
N ASP A 2 66.04 -6.53 61.27
CA ASP A 2 65.16 -6.46 60.09
C ASP A 2 65.64 -5.58 58.92
N PRO A 3 65.49 -6.04 57.67
CA PRO A 3 65.20 -5.13 56.57
C PRO A 3 63.71 -4.80 56.64
N SER A 4 63.41 -3.51 56.82
CA SER A 4 62.07 -2.95 56.74
C SER A 4 61.32 -3.48 55.50
N THR A 5 60.35 -4.35 55.74
CA THR A 5 59.30 -4.77 54.82
C THR A 5 58.35 -3.60 54.57
N SER A 6 58.72 -2.70 53.66
CA SER A 6 57.71 -1.91 52.97
C SER A 6 57.02 -2.82 51.96
N LEU A 7 55.97 -3.51 52.42
CA LEU A 7 54.94 -4.05 51.53
C LEU A 7 54.51 -2.90 50.60
N PRO A 8 54.63 -3.01 49.27
CA PRO A 8 53.95 -2.06 48.41
C PRO A 8 52.46 -2.20 48.72
N ALA A 9 51.84 -1.10 49.15
CA ALA A 9 50.39 -1.06 49.30
C ALA A 9 49.79 -1.54 47.96
N PRO A 10 48.96 -2.59 47.94
CA PRO A 10 48.42 -3.10 46.68
C PRO A 10 47.57 -2.02 46.02
N ASP A 11 47.65 -1.93 44.70
CA ASP A 11 46.92 -1.00 43.83
C ASP A 11 45.40 -1.28 43.78
N TYR A 12 44.75 -1.51 44.92
CA TYR A 12 43.31 -1.81 45.04
C TYR A 12 42.39 -0.81 44.33
N PHE A 13 42.84 0.44 44.15
CA PHE A 13 42.12 1.47 43.40
C PHE A 13 42.15 1.25 41.88
N ALA A 14 43.24 0.72 41.33
CA ALA A 14 43.35 0.37 39.92
C ALA A 14 42.48 -0.86 39.61
N ASP A 15 42.53 -1.87 40.47
CA ASP A 15 41.81 -3.15 40.33
C ASP A 15 40.29 -2.93 40.36
N PHE A 16 39.81 -2.12 41.31
CA PHE A 16 38.39 -1.76 41.41
C PHE A 16 37.93 -0.91 40.20
N GLY A 17 38.81 -0.04 39.69
CA GLY A 17 38.56 0.77 38.50
C GLY A 17 38.38 -0.09 37.25
N LEU A 18 39.22 -1.11 37.05
CA LEU A 18 39.12 -2.05 35.93
C LEU A 18 37.82 -2.86 35.98
N MET A 19 37.41 -3.33 37.16
CA MET A 19 36.15 -4.05 37.34
C MET A 19 34.93 -3.16 37.05
N LEU A 20 34.93 -1.92 37.55
CA LEU A 20 33.85 -0.96 37.26
C LEU A 20 33.79 -0.63 35.76
N PHE A 21 34.94 -0.51 35.11
CA PHE A 21 35.03 -0.30 33.67
C PHE A 21 34.55 -1.51 32.87
N ALA A 22 34.89 -2.73 33.27
CA ALA A 22 34.36 -3.96 32.66
C ALA A 22 32.83 -4.04 32.78
N LEU A 23 32.28 -3.74 33.97
CA LEU A 23 30.83 -3.70 34.17
C LEU A 23 30.17 -2.60 33.32
N PHE A 24 30.79 -1.44 33.23
CA PHE A 24 30.34 -0.36 32.35
C PHE A 24 30.30 -0.82 30.88
N LEU A 25 31.32 -1.55 30.40
CA LEU A 25 31.35 -2.07 29.04
C LEU A 25 30.24 -3.11 28.78
N VAL A 26 29.92 -3.97 29.75
CA VAL A 26 28.78 -4.90 29.67
C VAL A 26 27.46 -4.12 29.53
N LEU A 27 27.26 -3.09 30.34
CA LEU A 27 26.06 -2.25 30.27
C LEU A 27 25.99 -1.42 28.99
N LEU A 28 27.14 -0.94 28.51
CA LEU A 28 27.26 -0.20 27.26
C LEU A 28 26.91 -1.09 26.06
N ASN A 29 27.37 -2.35 26.07
CA ASN A 29 26.94 -3.32 25.07
C ASN A 29 25.43 -3.54 25.12
N GLY A 30 24.88 -3.76 26.33
CA GLY A 30 23.44 -3.92 26.51
C GLY A 30 22.62 -2.71 26.07
N PHE A 31 23.14 -1.50 26.22
CA PHE A 31 22.54 -0.29 25.68
C PHE A 31 22.42 -0.34 24.15
N PHE A 32 23.51 -0.67 23.44
CA PHE A 32 23.49 -0.73 21.97
C PHE A 32 22.60 -1.86 21.45
N VAL A 33 22.62 -3.03 22.08
CA VAL A 33 21.71 -4.13 21.75
C VAL A 33 20.25 -3.73 21.98
N ALA A 34 19.93 -3.07 23.10
CA ALA A 34 18.58 -2.58 23.35
C ALA A 34 18.14 -1.57 22.28
N ALA A 35 19.02 -0.63 21.91
CA ALA A 35 18.73 0.39 20.90
C ALA A 35 18.48 -0.22 19.52
N GLU A 36 19.36 -1.13 19.06
CA GLU A 36 19.24 -1.85 17.80
C GLU A 36 17.88 -2.56 17.68
N PHE A 37 17.57 -3.43 18.64
CA PHE A 37 16.33 -4.23 18.59
C PHE A 37 15.08 -3.39 18.80
N ALA A 38 15.15 -2.29 19.57
CA ALA A 38 14.00 -1.43 19.80
C ALA A 38 13.65 -0.65 18.53
N ILE A 39 14.64 -0.09 17.83
CA ILE A 39 14.46 0.66 16.58
C ILE A 39 13.89 -0.26 15.48
N VAL A 40 14.45 -1.46 15.32
CA VAL A 40 13.97 -2.43 14.32
C VAL A 40 12.54 -2.89 14.60
N ARG A 41 12.17 -3.03 15.88
CA ARG A 41 10.82 -3.50 16.25
C ARG A 41 9.77 -2.38 16.24
N LEU A 42 10.18 -1.11 16.29
CA LEU A 42 9.29 0.03 16.32
C LEU A 42 8.70 0.32 14.93
N ARG A 43 7.37 0.34 14.83
CA ARG A 43 6.66 0.62 13.58
C ARG A 43 6.71 2.11 13.26
N ALA A 44 6.87 2.46 11.98
CA ALA A 44 6.90 3.85 11.49
C ALA A 44 5.69 4.69 11.97
N THR A 45 4.48 4.12 11.92
CA THR A 45 3.25 4.80 12.38
C THR A 45 3.26 5.17 13.86
N LYS A 46 4.00 4.41 14.70
CA LYS A 46 4.18 4.73 16.12
C LYS A 46 5.26 5.79 16.35
N VAL A 47 6.24 5.90 15.45
CA VAL A 47 7.30 6.91 15.55
C VAL A 47 6.73 8.32 15.42
N ASP A 48 5.84 8.53 14.44
CA ASP A 48 5.21 9.84 14.24
C ASP A 48 4.36 10.25 15.44
N ALA A 49 3.54 9.33 15.97
CA ALA A 49 2.76 9.56 17.18
C ALA A 49 3.65 9.88 18.41
N LEU A 50 4.79 9.20 18.56
CA LEU A 50 5.75 9.46 19.63
C LEU A 50 6.49 10.80 19.45
N ALA A 51 6.74 11.21 18.20
CA ALA A 51 7.37 12.49 17.85
C ALA A 51 6.51 13.68 18.29
N GLU A 52 5.20 13.61 18.03
CA GLU A 52 4.23 14.61 18.46
C GLU A 52 4.07 14.63 19.99
N ALA A 53 3.98 13.46 20.63
CA ALA A 53 3.73 13.36 22.06
C ALA A 53 4.93 13.73 22.96
N HIS A 54 6.17 13.53 22.52
CA HIS A 54 7.37 13.64 23.37
C HIS A 54 8.34 14.77 22.95
N GLY A 55 7.90 15.69 22.09
CA GLY A 55 8.66 16.88 21.70
C GLY A 55 10.04 16.53 21.14
N TRP A 56 11.10 17.15 21.68
CA TRP A 56 12.47 17.04 21.15
C TRP A 56 13.00 15.59 21.12
N ARG A 57 12.70 14.76 22.13
CA ARG A 57 13.15 13.35 22.16
C ARG A 57 12.49 12.53 21.07
N GLY A 58 11.21 12.79 20.84
CA GLY A 58 10.45 12.15 19.79
C GLY A 58 10.92 12.57 18.39
N HIS A 59 11.32 13.83 18.20
CA HIS A 59 11.89 14.31 16.93
C HIS A 59 13.26 13.66 16.63
N ILE A 60 14.11 13.49 17.66
CA ILE A 60 15.37 12.75 17.50
C ILE A 60 15.09 11.29 17.17
N LEU A 61 14.14 10.65 17.86
CA LEU A 61 13.72 9.29 17.52
C LEU A 61 13.26 9.16 16.07
N ARG A 62 12.46 10.11 15.57
CA ARG A 62 12.06 10.15 14.16
C ARG A 62 13.25 10.28 13.21
N THR A 63 14.22 11.12 13.55
CA THR A 63 15.45 11.28 12.75
C THR A 63 16.26 9.98 12.72
N VAL A 64 16.41 9.33 13.87
CA VAL A 64 17.12 8.05 14.02
C VAL A 64 16.42 6.93 13.24
N HIS A 65 15.09 6.86 13.30
CA HIS A 65 14.30 5.86 12.58
C HIS A 65 14.31 6.08 11.06
N ASN A 66 14.22 7.32 10.59
CA ASN A 66 14.29 7.65 9.16
C ASN A 66 15.66 7.33 8.52
N GLN A 67 16.72 7.28 9.33
CA GLN A 67 18.08 6.93 8.89
C GLN A 67 18.54 5.61 9.52
N MET A 68 17.61 4.65 9.68
CA MET A 68 17.83 3.42 10.43
C MET A 68 19.13 2.71 10.05
N ASP A 69 19.47 2.60 8.77
CA ASP A 69 20.69 1.93 8.31
C ASP A 69 21.96 2.51 8.94
N ALA A 70 22.08 3.84 8.97
CA ALA A 70 23.24 4.52 9.53
C ALA A 70 23.36 4.32 11.05
N TYR A 71 22.22 4.33 11.75
CA TYR A 71 22.18 4.13 13.20
C TYR A 71 22.32 2.65 13.59
N LEU A 72 21.92 1.71 12.74
CA LEU A 72 22.21 0.29 12.89
C LEU A 72 23.72 0.03 12.78
N SER A 73 24.41 0.63 11.81
CA SER A 73 25.87 0.58 11.72
C SER A 73 26.54 1.16 12.98
N ALA A 74 25.99 2.24 13.54
CA ALA A 74 26.49 2.81 14.79
C ALA A 74 26.32 1.84 15.97
N CYS A 75 25.15 1.20 16.12
CA CYS A 75 24.95 0.18 17.15
C CYS A 75 25.93 -0.99 17.00
N GLN A 76 26.14 -1.51 15.79
CA GLN A 76 27.08 -2.60 15.53
C GLN A 76 28.52 -2.23 15.89
N LEU A 77 28.95 -1.01 15.55
CA LEU A 77 30.24 -0.48 15.96
C LEU A 77 30.35 -0.40 17.49
N GLY A 78 29.32 0.11 18.16
CA GLY A 78 29.24 0.21 19.61
C GLY A 78 29.33 -1.16 20.31
N ILE A 79 28.56 -2.14 19.84
CA ILE A 79 28.58 -3.54 20.31
C ILE A 79 29.98 -4.13 20.16
N THR A 80 30.61 -3.91 19.00
CA THR A 80 31.95 -4.42 18.71
C THR A 80 33.01 -3.79 19.62
N LEU A 81 32.99 -2.46 19.78
CA LEU A 81 33.93 -1.75 20.65
C LEU A 81 33.75 -2.14 22.11
N ALA A 82 32.51 -2.27 22.58
CA ALA A 82 32.21 -2.70 23.95
C ALA A 82 32.68 -4.14 24.20
N SER A 83 32.47 -5.04 23.24
CA SER A 83 32.86 -6.46 23.35
C SER A 83 34.38 -6.64 23.27
N LEU A 84 35.07 -5.92 22.38
CA LEU A 84 36.54 -5.92 22.31
C LEU A 84 37.17 -5.31 23.56
N GLY A 85 36.63 -4.18 24.04
CA GLY A 85 37.07 -3.55 25.27
C GLY A 85 36.90 -4.48 26.48
N LEU A 86 35.79 -5.22 26.53
CA LEU A 86 35.53 -6.18 27.59
C LEU A 86 36.50 -7.38 27.52
N GLY A 87 36.84 -7.83 26.32
CA GLY A 87 37.87 -8.86 26.13
C GLY A 87 39.25 -8.40 26.63
N TRP A 88 39.61 -7.14 26.38
CA TRP A 88 40.90 -6.59 26.81
C TRP A 88 40.98 -6.34 28.32
N VAL A 89 39.92 -5.80 28.92
CA VAL A 89 39.90 -5.45 30.36
C VAL A 89 39.47 -6.63 31.23
N GLY A 90 38.72 -7.57 30.66
CA GLY A 90 38.10 -8.65 31.42
C GLY A 90 39.10 -9.60 32.08
N GLU A 91 40.15 -9.99 31.37
CA GLU A 91 41.20 -10.87 31.91
C GLU A 91 41.90 -10.25 33.14
N PRO A 92 42.51 -9.05 33.06
CA PRO A 92 43.20 -8.46 34.22
C PRO A 92 42.25 -8.15 35.38
N ALA A 93 41.06 -7.59 35.10
CA ALA A 93 40.11 -7.15 36.13
C ALA A 93 39.64 -8.29 37.07
N PHE A 94 39.51 -9.51 36.56
CA PHE A 94 39.01 -10.65 37.33
C PHE A 94 40.10 -11.63 37.77
N ALA A 95 41.23 -11.69 37.06
CA ALA A 95 42.38 -12.46 37.51
C ALA A 95 42.91 -11.93 38.86
N GLU A 96 42.91 -10.60 39.03
CA GLU A 96 43.36 -9.93 40.26
C GLU A 96 42.37 -10.12 41.42
N LEU A 97 41.07 -10.24 41.15
CA LEU A 97 40.04 -10.51 42.17
C LEU A 97 40.09 -11.96 42.68
N LEU A 98 40.37 -12.92 41.79
CA LEU A 98 40.34 -14.35 42.10
C LEU A 98 41.65 -14.85 42.74
N THR A 99 42.78 -14.21 42.43
CA THR A 99 44.10 -14.56 42.98
C THR A 99 44.15 -14.57 44.52
N PRO A 100 43.70 -13.55 45.27
CA PRO A 100 43.74 -13.57 46.74
C PRO A 100 42.79 -14.63 47.33
N LEU A 101 41.67 -14.92 46.65
CA LEU A 101 40.73 -15.97 47.07
C LEU A 101 41.35 -17.37 46.92
N LEU A 102 42.08 -17.62 45.81
CA LEU A 102 42.74 -18.89 45.53
C LEU A 102 43.95 -19.14 46.45
N VAL A 103 44.69 -18.09 46.78
CA VAL A 103 45.79 -18.15 47.76
C VAL A 103 45.24 -18.44 49.16
N ALA A 104 44.10 -17.84 49.54
CA ALA A 104 43.44 -18.11 50.82
C ALA A 104 42.92 -19.56 50.96
N VAL A 105 42.66 -20.24 49.85
CA VAL A 105 42.22 -21.65 49.79
C VAL A 105 43.42 -22.63 49.75
N GLY A 106 44.66 -22.13 49.75
CA GLY A 106 45.87 -22.95 49.88
C GLY A 106 46.45 -23.47 48.55
N VAL A 107 46.10 -22.83 47.42
CA VAL A 107 46.72 -23.15 46.12
C VAL A 107 48.05 -22.39 46.01
N GLU A 108 49.19 -23.09 46.06
CA GLU A 108 50.51 -22.47 46.02
C GLU A 108 51.19 -22.48 44.63
N SER A 109 50.68 -23.27 43.68
CA SER A 109 51.27 -23.38 42.34
C SER A 109 50.87 -22.19 41.45
N PRO A 110 51.82 -21.32 41.03
CA PRO A 110 51.49 -20.10 40.27
C PRO A 110 50.80 -20.36 38.94
N LYS A 111 51.15 -21.46 38.26
CA LYS A 111 50.53 -21.86 36.99
C LYS A 111 49.09 -22.31 37.17
N LEU A 112 48.77 -22.98 38.28
CA LEU A 112 47.44 -23.48 38.57
C LEU A 112 46.50 -22.33 38.99
N ILE A 113 47.01 -21.38 39.79
CA ILE A 113 46.28 -20.17 40.17
C ILE A 113 45.91 -19.38 38.92
N HIS A 114 46.87 -19.10 38.03
CA HIS A 114 46.62 -18.34 36.82
C HIS A 114 45.62 -19.03 35.89
N GLY A 115 45.73 -20.35 35.69
CA GLY A 115 44.79 -21.11 34.85
C GLY A 115 43.36 -21.14 35.40
N ILE A 116 43.19 -21.36 36.70
CA ILE A 116 41.87 -21.35 37.36
C ILE A 116 41.28 -19.94 37.35
N ALA A 117 42.07 -18.92 37.71
CA ALA A 117 41.63 -17.53 37.71
C ALA A 117 41.18 -17.09 36.32
N PHE A 118 41.97 -17.39 35.27
CA PHE A 118 41.61 -17.10 33.89
C PHE A 118 40.30 -17.79 33.48
N PHE A 119 40.17 -19.10 33.71
CA PHE A 119 38.98 -19.85 33.28
C PHE A 119 37.72 -19.36 34.01
N THR A 120 37.81 -19.13 35.32
CA THR A 120 36.69 -18.63 36.12
C THR A 120 36.32 -17.20 35.76
N ALA A 121 37.31 -16.31 35.61
CA ALA A 121 37.12 -14.94 35.13
C ALA A 121 36.42 -14.90 33.78
N PHE A 122 36.98 -15.60 32.79
CA PHE A 122 36.42 -15.70 31.45
C PHE A 122 34.99 -16.23 31.45
N SER A 123 34.70 -17.26 32.27
CA SER A 123 33.36 -17.83 32.39
C SER A 123 32.35 -16.83 32.98
N ILE A 124 32.73 -16.13 34.05
CA ILE A 124 31.87 -15.12 34.69
C ILE A 124 31.60 -13.96 33.74
N ILE A 125 32.63 -13.44 33.07
CA ILE A 125 32.51 -12.32 32.14
C ILE A 125 31.68 -12.70 30.93
N SER A 126 31.93 -13.88 30.36
CA SER A 126 31.13 -14.39 29.23
C SER A 126 29.67 -14.55 29.62
N TYR A 127 29.38 -15.06 30.81
CA TYR A 127 28.01 -15.16 31.31
C TYR A 127 27.35 -13.78 31.48
N LEU A 128 28.04 -12.83 32.13
CA LEU A 128 27.53 -11.46 32.31
C LEU A 128 27.31 -10.75 30.97
N HIS A 129 28.25 -10.90 30.03
CA HIS A 129 28.15 -10.32 28.68
C HIS A 129 26.97 -10.90 27.90
N ILE A 130 26.82 -12.22 27.84
CA ILE A 130 25.71 -12.85 27.12
C ILE A 130 24.37 -12.53 27.78
N VAL A 131 24.26 -12.64 29.11
CA VAL A 131 22.99 -12.48 29.80
C VAL A 131 22.59 -11.02 29.93
N ILE A 132 23.47 -10.18 30.46
CA ILE A 132 23.18 -8.76 30.76
C ILE A 132 23.50 -7.86 29.57
N GLY A 133 24.55 -8.17 28.81
CA GLY A 133 24.95 -7.39 27.63
C GLY A 133 24.15 -7.71 26.36
N GLU A 134 23.53 -8.89 26.25
CA GLU A 134 22.84 -9.28 25.00
C GLU A 134 21.40 -9.76 25.22
N LEU A 135 21.18 -10.87 25.94
CA LEU A 135 19.88 -11.54 26.01
C LEU A 135 18.81 -10.73 26.74
N ALA A 136 19.13 -10.18 27.92
CA ALA A 136 18.17 -9.41 28.70
C ALA A 136 17.78 -8.09 28.01
N PRO A 137 18.73 -7.27 27.51
CA PRO A 137 18.40 -6.05 26.76
C PRO A 137 17.58 -6.33 25.50
N LYS A 138 17.93 -7.37 24.74
CA LYS A 138 17.18 -7.81 23.56
C LYS A 138 15.75 -8.20 23.91
N SER A 139 15.55 -8.99 24.97
CA SER A 139 14.21 -9.37 25.42
C SER A 139 13.38 -8.15 25.85
N TRP A 140 14.01 -7.18 26.50
CA TRP A 140 13.34 -5.95 26.93
C TRP A 140 12.96 -5.07 25.74
N ALA A 141 13.85 -4.91 24.75
CA ALA A 141 13.61 -4.18 23.51
C ALA A 141 12.41 -4.72 22.73
N ILE A 142 12.29 -6.05 22.64
CA ILE A 142 11.16 -6.69 21.94
C ILE A 142 9.83 -6.46 22.68
N ARG A 143 9.85 -6.46 24.03
CA ARG A 143 8.64 -6.30 24.85
C ARG A 143 8.19 -4.84 24.99
N LYS A 144 9.13 -3.89 25.03
CA LYS A 144 8.86 -2.45 25.21
C LYS A 144 9.64 -1.58 24.21
N PRO A 145 9.41 -1.74 22.89
CA PRO A 145 10.18 -1.05 21.86
C PRO A 145 9.98 0.48 21.89
N GLU A 146 8.77 0.96 22.17
CA GLU A 146 8.45 2.40 22.21
C GLU A 146 9.26 3.15 23.26
N LEU A 147 9.25 2.64 24.51
CA LEU A 147 9.97 3.24 25.62
C LEU A 147 11.49 3.22 25.36
N LEU A 148 12.02 2.06 24.98
CA LEU A 148 13.47 1.91 24.81
C LEU A 148 13.98 2.71 23.61
N SER A 149 13.24 2.78 22.51
CA SER A 149 13.64 3.62 21.37
C SER A 149 13.68 5.10 21.76
N LEU A 150 12.70 5.59 22.51
CA LEU A 150 12.67 7.00 22.93
C LEU A 150 13.83 7.35 23.88
N TRP A 151 14.16 6.45 24.81
CA TRP A 151 15.27 6.65 25.75
C TRP A 151 16.64 6.51 25.10
N THR A 152 16.79 5.59 24.14
CA THR A 152 18.08 5.32 23.47
C THR A 152 18.34 6.26 22.30
N ALA A 153 17.32 6.87 21.69
CA ALA A 153 17.47 7.72 20.52
C ALA A 153 18.44 8.90 20.71
N ALA A 154 18.33 9.64 21.81
CA ALA A 154 19.20 10.81 22.04
C ALA A 154 20.67 10.43 22.29
N PRO A 155 21.00 9.47 23.19
CA PRO A 155 22.38 9.02 23.35
C PRO A 155 22.94 8.37 22.08
N LEU A 156 22.12 7.60 21.34
CA LEU A 156 22.53 7.00 20.08
C LEU A 156 22.81 8.05 19.00
N TYR A 157 21.99 9.11 18.94
CA TYR A 157 22.21 10.26 18.05
C TYR A 157 23.56 10.93 18.31
N ALA A 158 23.90 11.17 19.57
CA ALA A 158 25.19 11.74 19.95
C ALA A 158 26.35 10.79 19.61
N PHE A 159 26.19 9.48 19.87
CA PHE A 159 27.21 8.49 19.56
C PHE A 159 27.50 8.38 18.06
N TYR A 160 26.45 8.39 17.23
CA TYR A 160 26.58 8.41 15.77
C TYR A 160 27.43 9.60 15.31
N TRP A 161 27.13 10.81 15.78
CA TRP A 161 27.90 11.99 15.39
C TRP A 161 29.36 11.93 15.86
N LEU A 162 29.61 11.37 17.04
CA LEU A 162 30.97 11.17 17.55
C LEU A 162 31.75 10.16 16.69
N MET A 163 31.09 9.07 16.28
CA MET A 163 31.69 7.98 15.50
C MET A 163 31.51 8.13 13.99
N TYR A 164 30.91 9.22 13.52
CA TYR A 164 30.65 9.50 12.12
C TYR A 164 31.87 9.25 11.20
N PRO A 165 33.09 9.74 11.51
CA PRO A 165 34.25 9.47 10.64
C PRO A 165 34.61 7.99 10.57
N ALA A 166 34.47 7.24 11.66
CA ALA A 166 34.72 5.79 11.68
C ALA A 166 33.64 5.03 10.89
N ILE A 167 32.37 5.38 11.10
CA ILE A 167 31.22 4.80 10.39
C ILE A 167 31.33 5.07 8.89
N PHE A 168 31.72 6.28 8.49
CA PHE A 168 31.93 6.64 7.09
C PHE A 168 32.98 5.75 6.42
N VAL A 169 34.13 5.56 7.07
CA VAL A 169 35.20 4.68 6.54
C VAL A 169 34.73 3.24 6.42
N LEU A 170 34.02 2.72 7.44
CA LEU A 170 33.47 1.36 7.42
C LEU A 170 32.44 1.19 6.31
N ASN A 171 31.48 2.11 6.18
CA ASN A 171 30.46 2.05 5.12
C ASN A 171 31.07 2.21 3.73
N ALA A 172 32.06 3.09 3.56
CA ALA A 172 32.80 3.21 2.30
C ALA A 172 33.52 1.91 1.94
N SER A 173 34.12 1.23 2.92
CA SER A 173 34.78 -0.06 2.71
C SER A 173 33.78 -1.18 2.36
N ALA A 174 32.63 -1.23 3.04
CA ALA A 174 31.56 -2.19 2.75
C ALA A 174 30.98 -1.99 1.34
N ASN A 175 30.71 -0.73 0.96
CA ASN A 175 30.24 -0.37 -0.38
C ASN A 175 31.27 -0.70 -1.46
N ALA A 176 32.57 -0.53 -1.20
CA ALA A 176 33.62 -0.94 -2.12
C ALA A 176 33.61 -2.47 -2.35
N ILE A 177 33.41 -3.26 -1.28
CA ILE A 177 33.29 -4.72 -1.38
C ILE A 177 32.04 -5.12 -2.17
N LEU A 178 30.89 -4.51 -1.88
CA LEU A 178 29.63 -4.76 -2.60
C LEU A 178 29.75 -4.43 -4.09
N ARG A 179 30.40 -3.32 -4.42
CA ARG A 179 30.69 -2.90 -5.79
C ARG A 179 31.59 -3.88 -6.53
N ILE A 180 32.58 -4.47 -5.84
CA ILE A 180 33.42 -5.55 -6.39
C ILE A 180 32.61 -6.83 -6.60
N ALA A 181 31.64 -7.11 -5.72
CA ALA A 181 30.74 -8.26 -5.80
C ALA A 181 29.61 -8.12 -6.84
N GLY A 182 29.58 -7.02 -7.61
CA GLY A 182 28.57 -6.77 -8.65
C GLY A 182 27.22 -6.29 -8.14
N GLN A 183 27.12 -5.96 -6.85
CA GLN A 183 25.95 -5.31 -6.25
C GLN A 183 26.23 -3.79 -6.31
N GLY A 184 25.56 -3.08 -7.21
CA GLY A 184 25.74 -1.63 -7.44
C GLY A 184 25.49 -0.79 -6.18
N GLU A 185 25.85 0.50 -6.24
CA GLU A 185 25.73 1.44 -5.12
C GLU A 185 24.27 1.54 -4.58
N PRO A 186 24.05 1.45 -3.25
CA PRO A 186 22.79 1.90 -2.67
C PRO A 186 22.74 3.43 -2.85
N GLY A 187 21.89 3.90 -3.76
CA GLY A 187 21.72 5.32 -4.02
C GLY A 187 21.31 6.08 -2.74
N PRO A 188 21.80 7.31 -2.53
CA PRO A 188 21.27 8.18 -1.50
C PRO A 188 19.84 8.56 -1.94
N HIS A 189 18.89 8.46 -1.02
CA HIS A 189 17.45 8.56 -1.26
C HIS A 189 16.84 7.27 -1.80
N HIS A 190 16.08 6.61 -0.94
CA HIS A 190 14.91 5.83 -1.35
C HIS A 190 13.88 6.78 -1.99
N GLU A 191 14.21 7.38 -3.13
CA GLU A 191 13.21 7.54 -4.18
C GLU A 191 13.09 6.16 -4.82
N HIS A 192 12.38 5.27 -4.13
CA HIS A 192 11.72 4.21 -4.85
C HIS A 192 10.86 4.96 -5.88
N HIS A 193 11.29 4.92 -7.14
CA HIS A 193 10.34 5.00 -8.24
C HIS A 193 9.43 3.80 -8.02
N TYR A 194 8.44 3.97 -7.16
CA TYR A 194 7.49 2.94 -6.84
C TYR A 194 6.92 2.49 -8.19
N SER A 195 7.07 1.19 -8.47
CA SER A 195 6.33 0.64 -9.61
C SER A 195 4.85 0.94 -9.42
N ARG A 196 4.08 1.07 -10.51
CA ARG A 196 2.62 1.24 -10.40
C ARG A 196 2.00 0.15 -9.52
N ASP A 197 2.55 -1.07 -9.57
CA ASP A 197 2.16 -2.20 -8.72
C ASP A 197 2.50 -1.99 -7.24
N GLU A 198 3.63 -1.37 -6.93
CA GLU A 198 4.02 -1.04 -5.56
C GLU A 198 3.16 0.10 -5.00
N LEU A 199 2.82 1.11 -5.82
CA LEU A 199 1.83 2.13 -5.46
C LEU A 199 0.47 1.49 -5.19
N LYS A 200 0.02 0.56 -6.04
CA LYS A 200 -1.22 -0.21 -5.86
C LYS A 200 -1.17 -0.95 -4.52
N LEU A 201 -0.09 -1.66 -4.22
CA LEU A 201 0.09 -2.38 -2.96
C LEU A 201 0.05 -1.45 -1.73
N ILE A 202 0.75 -0.31 -1.78
CA ILE A 202 0.77 0.68 -0.70
C ILE A 202 -0.63 1.25 -0.47
N LEU A 203 -1.32 1.64 -1.54
CA LEU A 203 -2.65 2.25 -1.45
C LEU A 203 -3.73 1.25 -1.01
N HIS A 204 -3.70 0.01 -1.52
CA HIS A 204 -4.61 -1.06 -1.09
C HIS A 204 -4.35 -1.50 0.35
N SER A 205 -3.08 -1.52 0.81
CA SER A 205 -2.77 -1.79 2.22
C SER A 205 -3.28 -0.71 3.18
N SER A 206 -3.37 0.54 2.70
CA SER A 206 -3.89 1.69 3.47
C SER A 206 -5.42 1.70 3.56
N ARG A 207 -6.15 1.07 2.62
CA ARG A 207 -7.62 0.91 2.69
C ARG A 207 -8.07 0.13 3.94
N ALA A 208 -7.22 -0.77 4.46
CA ALA A 208 -7.55 -1.60 5.61
C ALA A 208 -7.48 -0.87 6.97
N THR A 209 -6.93 0.35 7.03
CA THR A 209 -6.61 1.03 8.30
C THR A 209 -7.40 2.31 8.59
N SER A 210 -8.12 2.88 7.62
CA SER A 210 -8.97 4.05 7.86
C SER A 210 -10.08 4.20 6.83
N ASP A 211 -11.33 4.14 7.29
CA ASP A 211 -12.56 4.33 6.49
C ASP A 211 -12.74 5.77 5.96
N ASN A 212 -11.84 6.69 6.33
CA ASN A 212 -12.01 8.14 6.19
C ASN A 212 -11.08 8.83 5.17
N ASP A 213 -10.25 8.09 4.43
CA ASP A 213 -9.29 8.70 3.51
C ASP A 213 -9.80 8.62 2.05
N GLN A 214 -10.76 9.49 1.73
CA GLN A 214 -11.33 9.62 0.39
C GLN A 214 -10.23 10.00 -0.63
N ASP A 215 -9.24 10.78 -0.22
CA ASP A 215 -8.14 11.23 -1.06
C ASP A 215 -7.25 10.07 -1.51
N LEU A 216 -6.92 9.13 -0.60
CA LEU A 216 -6.15 7.92 -0.94
C LEU A 216 -6.93 7.00 -1.90
N ARG A 217 -8.26 6.93 -1.77
CA ARG A 217 -9.11 6.17 -2.70
C ARG A 217 -9.07 6.77 -4.10
N VAL A 218 -9.19 8.09 -4.22
CA VAL A 218 -9.11 8.79 -5.51
C VAL A 218 -7.72 8.62 -6.14
N LEU A 219 -6.64 8.70 -5.35
CA LEU A 219 -5.27 8.45 -5.83
C LEU A 219 -5.10 7.03 -6.37
N ALA A 220 -5.59 6.02 -5.66
CA ALA A 220 -5.56 4.63 -6.12
C ALA A 220 -6.35 4.45 -7.41
N SER A 221 -7.57 4.99 -7.45
CA SER A 221 -8.43 4.95 -8.62
C SER A 221 -7.79 5.63 -9.83
N ALA A 222 -7.01 6.70 -9.63
CA ALA A 222 -6.31 7.41 -10.69
C ALA A 222 -5.14 6.59 -11.28
N VAL A 223 -4.44 5.81 -10.46
CA VAL A 223 -3.41 4.87 -10.94
C VAL A 223 -4.07 3.78 -11.78
N GLU A 224 -5.13 3.16 -11.27
CA GLU A 224 -5.87 2.08 -11.96
C GLU A 224 -6.54 2.56 -13.25
N LEU A 225 -7.06 3.78 -13.30
CA LEU A 225 -7.69 4.33 -14.51
C LEU A 225 -6.69 4.45 -15.68
N GLY A 226 -5.39 4.52 -15.39
CA GLY A 226 -4.33 4.50 -16.40
C GLY A 226 -4.19 3.16 -17.13
N GLU A 227 -4.78 2.08 -16.61
CA GLU A 227 -4.70 0.72 -17.15
C GLU A 227 -6.00 0.26 -17.82
N LEU A 228 -7.11 0.94 -17.53
CA LEU A 228 -8.42 0.61 -18.10
C LEU A 228 -8.54 1.06 -19.55
N GLU A 229 -9.13 0.20 -20.36
CA GLU A 229 -9.66 0.53 -21.67
C GLU A 229 -11.13 0.99 -21.57
N VAL A 230 -11.62 1.63 -22.61
CA VAL A 230 -13.02 2.07 -22.72
C VAL A 230 -13.99 0.90 -22.53
N VAL A 231 -13.69 -0.29 -23.08
CA VAL A 231 -14.55 -1.47 -22.96
C VAL A 231 -14.74 -1.94 -21.52
N ASP A 232 -13.74 -1.75 -20.66
CA ASP A 232 -13.76 -2.23 -19.27
C ASP A 232 -14.78 -1.49 -18.39
N TRP A 233 -15.16 -0.29 -18.81
CA TRP A 233 -16.11 0.55 -18.07
C TRP A 233 -17.40 0.86 -18.85
N ALA A 234 -17.47 0.47 -20.12
CA ALA A 234 -18.58 0.76 -21.01
C ALA A 234 -19.93 0.21 -20.51
N ASN A 235 -21.00 0.99 -20.71
CA ASN A 235 -22.36 0.52 -20.54
C ASN A 235 -22.78 -0.28 -21.79
N SER A 236 -23.57 -1.33 -21.58
CA SER A 236 -24.08 -2.18 -22.67
C SER A 236 -24.95 -1.39 -23.64
N ARG A 237 -24.80 -1.66 -24.95
CA ARG A 237 -25.69 -1.09 -25.99
C ARG A 237 -27.17 -1.38 -25.72
N GLU A 238 -27.50 -2.46 -25.04
CA GLU A 238 -28.90 -2.79 -24.73
C GLU A 238 -29.53 -1.83 -23.72
N ASP A 239 -28.71 -1.12 -22.93
CA ASP A 239 -29.16 -0.10 -21.99
C ASP A 239 -29.22 1.30 -22.64
N LEU A 240 -28.92 1.39 -23.94
CA LEU A 240 -28.91 2.65 -24.66
C LEU A 240 -30.34 3.11 -24.98
N VAL A 241 -30.73 4.25 -24.43
CA VAL A 241 -31.99 4.92 -24.77
C VAL A 241 -31.74 5.92 -25.88
N PHE A 242 -32.35 5.70 -27.04
CA PHE A 242 -32.17 6.53 -28.24
C PHE A 242 -33.51 7.04 -28.80
N LEU A 243 -33.43 7.99 -29.72
CA LEU A 243 -34.56 8.52 -30.47
C LEU A 243 -34.43 8.14 -31.95
N GLU A 244 -35.53 7.83 -32.61
CA GLU A 244 -35.52 7.65 -34.07
C GLU A 244 -35.40 9.00 -34.77
N LEU A 245 -34.68 9.06 -35.89
CA LEU A 245 -34.46 10.29 -36.66
C LEU A 245 -35.77 10.98 -37.08
N ASN A 246 -36.81 10.20 -37.33
CA ASN A 246 -38.14 10.67 -37.75
C ASN A 246 -39.16 10.68 -36.60
N ALA A 247 -38.72 10.60 -35.34
CA ALA A 247 -39.62 10.59 -34.19
C ALA A 247 -40.45 11.89 -34.10
N SER A 248 -41.74 11.75 -33.77
CA SER A 248 -42.61 12.88 -33.51
C SER A 248 -42.26 13.57 -32.19
N LEU A 249 -42.63 14.84 -32.02
CA LEU A 249 -42.40 15.54 -30.75
C LEU A 249 -43.01 14.81 -29.55
N ASP A 250 -44.19 14.21 -29.72
CA ASP A 250 -44.85 13.49 -28.63
C ASP A 250 -44.07 12.23 -28.21
N GLN A 251 -43.49 11.51 -29.18
CA GLN A 251 -42.59 10.38 -28.90
C GLN A 251 -41.33 10.84 -28.16
N VAL A 252 -40.70 11.92 -28.60
CA VAL A 252 -39.52 12.51 -27.94
C VAL A 252 -39.85 12.89 -26.49
N PHE A 253 -40.95 13.59 -26.26
CA PHE A 253 -41.38 13.97 -24.91
C PHE A 253 -41.78 12.77 -24.05
N THR A 254 -42.31 11.70 -24.65
CA THR A 254 -42.64 10.47 -23.92
C THR A 254 -41.36 9.78 -23.43
N THR A 255 -40.35 9.65 -24.30
CA THR A 255 -39.03 9.11 -23.94
C THR A 255 -38.34 9.99 -22.89
N PHE A 256 -38.39 11.31 -23.04
CA PHE A 256 -37.82 12.25 -22.08
C PHE A 256 -38.50 12.17 -20.71
N ARG A 257 -39.84 12.17 -20.65
CA ARG A 257 -40.59 12.07 -19.38
C ARG A 257 -40.28 10.78 -18.62
N ARG A 258 -40.03 9.69 -19.35
CA ARG A 258 -39.69 8.38 -18.79
C ARG A 258 -38.26 8.32 -18.25
N HIS A 259 -37.27 8.71 -19.06
CA HIS A 259 -35.86 8.46 -18.76
C HIS A 259 -35.10 9.68 -18.21
N LYS A 260 -35.54 10.90 -18.52
CA LYS A 260 -35.00 12.17 -17.99
C LYS A 260 -33.50 12.37 -18.20
N TYR A 261 -32.93 11.81 -19.27
CA TYR A 261 -31.54 12.02 -19.63
C TYR A 261 -31.33 13.38 -20.29
N SER A 262 -30.10 13.88 -20.19
CA SER A 262 -29.72 15.17 -20.81
C SER A 262 -29.42 15.03 -22.31
N ARG A 263 -29.03 13.83 -22.74
CA ARG A 263 -28.54 13.54 -24.10
C ARG A 263 -29.18 12.26 -24.61
N TYR A 264 -29.63 12.30 -25.86
CA TYR A 264 -30.26 11.16 -26.53
C TYR A 264 -29.61 10.95 -27.89
N PRO A 265 -28.89 9.83 -28.13
CA PRO A 265 -28.43 9.50 -29.46
C PRO A 265 -29.60 9.33 -30.42
N ILE A 266 -29.40 9.75 -31.67
CA ILE A 266 -30.39 9.65 -32.74
C ILE A 266 -30.00 8.48 -33.65
N PHE A 267 -30.94 7.57 -33.87
CA PHE A 267 -30.80 6.40 -34.72
C PHE A 267 -31.56 6.58 -36.04
N ASP A 268 -30.88 6.31 -37.15
CA ASP A 268 -31.47 6.31 -38.49
C ASP A 268 -31.74 4.86 -38.92
N GLU A 269 -33.02 4.43 -38.83
CA GLU A 269 -33.42 3.07 -39.22
C GLU A 269 -33.11 2.75 -40.68
N SER A 270 -33.12 3.76 -41.57
CA SER A 270 -32.88 3.54 -43.00
C SER A 270 -31.43 3.16 -43.30
N LYS A 271 -30.50 3.64 -42.47
CA LYS A 271 -29.06 3.36 -42.57
C LYS A 271 -28.58 2.33 -41.56
N GLY A 272 -29.34 2.08 -40.50
CA GLY A 272 -28.96 1.17 -39.43
C GLY A 272 -27.86 1.70 -38.51
N GLU A 273 -27.68 3.02 -38.44
CA GLU A 273 -26.58 3.68 -37.71
C GLU A 273 -27.07 4.80 -36.80
N PHE A 274 -26.26 5.13 -35.79
CA PHE A 274 -26.46 6.35 -35.00
C PHE A 274 -25.86 7.53 -35.76
N VAL A 275 -26.62 8.60 -35.95
CA VAL A 275 -26.24 9.73 -36.82
C VAL A 275 -25.83 10.99 -36.07
N GLY A 276 -26.21 11.11 -34.79
CA GLY A 276 -25.86 12.25 -33.95
C GLY A 276 -26.44 12.15 -32.54
N VAL A 277 -26.34 13.22 -31.77
CA VAL A 277 -26.90 13.31 -30.41
C VAL A 277 -27.79 14.54 -30.26
N LEU A 278 -28.96 14.36 -29.66
CA LEU A 278 -29.84 15.45 -29.26
C LEU A 278 -29.56 15.84 -27.80
N HIS A 279 -29.29 17.12 -27.56
CA HIS A 279 -29.31 17.68 -26.23
C HIS A 279 -30.72 18.16 -25.88
N ILE A 280 -31.28 17.68 -24.77
CA ILE A 280 -32.65 18.06 -24.40
C ILE A 280 -32.77 19.56 -24.13
N LYS A 281 -31.70 20.20 -23.63
CA LYS A 281 -31.68 21.65 -23.39
C LYS A 281 -31.84 22.46 -24.68
N ASP A 282 -31.25 21.99 -25.77
CA ASP A 282 -31.32 22.67 -27.07
C ASP A 282 -32.71 22.49 -27.70
N LEU A 283 -33.31 21.31 -27.52
CA LEU A 283 -34.71 21.10 -27.86
C LEU A 283 -35.64 22.04 -27.09
N LEU A 284 -35.50 22.11 -25.75
CA LEU A 284 -36.34 22.95 -24.91
C LEU A 284 -36.16 24.44 -25.24
N LEU A 285 -34.92 24.88 -25.49
CA LEU A 285 -34.64 26.24 -25.91
C LEU A 285 -35.27 26.55 -27.28
N HIS A 286 -35.10 25.66 -28.26
CA HIS A 286 -35.68 25.82 -29.58
C HIS A 286 -37.22 25.94 -29.51
N LEU A 287 -37.87 25.06 -28.75
CA LEU A 287 -39.32 25.08 -28.57
C LEU A 287 -39.80 26.34 -27.82
N SER A 288 -39.01 26.88 -26.89
CA SER A 288 -39.35 28.10 -26.16
C SER A 288 -39.42 29.36 -27.03
N LEU A 289 -38.76 29.33 -28.20
CA LEU A 289 -38.74 30.44 -29.15
C LEU A 289 -39.93 30.40 -30.14
N LEU A 290 -40.72 29.32 -30.14
CA LEU A 290 -41.84 29.14 -31.05
C LEU A 290 -43.16 29.59 -30.39
N GLU A 291 -43.98 30.35 -31.13
CA GLU A 291 -45.31 30.76 -30.65
C GLU A 291 -46.29 29.58 -30.57
N MET A 292 -46.08 28.52 -31.38
CA MET A 292 -46.85 27.28 -31.35
C MET A 292 -45.92 26.08 -31.53
N LEU A 293 -46.24 24.98 -30.85
CA LEU A 293 -45.49 23.72 -30.98
C LEU A 293 -45.69 23.14 -32.39
N PRO A 294 -44.61 22.85 -33.14
CA PRO A 294 -44.71 22.28 -34.47
C PRO A 294 -45.19 20.82 -34.37
N SER A 295 -46.00 20.37 -35.33
CA SER A 295 -46.47 18.98 -35.36
C SER A 295 -45.37 17.97 -35.73
N ALA A 296 -44.34 18.43 -36.46
CA ALA A 296 -43.16 17.66 -36.80
C ALA A 296 -41.91 18.49 -36.52
N LEU A 297 -40.98 17.94 -35.74
CA LEU A 297 -39.69 18.53 -35.47
C LEU A 297 -38.65 17.86 -36.35
N LYS A 298 -37.86 18.66 -37.07
CA LYS A 298 -36.68 18.14 -37.78
C LYS A 298 -35.54 17.99 -36.79
N LEU A 299 -35.39 16.79 -36.22
CA LEU A 299 -34.31 16.45 -35.29
C LEU A 299 -32.92 16.73 -35.86
N ALA A 300 -32.76 16.62 -37.18
CA ALA A 300 -31.51 16.91 -37.88
C ALA A 300 -30.98 18.33 -37.65
N ASP A 301 -31.86 19.33 -37.45
CA ASP A 301 -31.46 20.73 -37.29
C ASP A 301 -30.94 21.03 -35.86
N LEU A 302 -31.24 20.16 -34.90
CA LEU A 302 -30.84 20.26 -33.48
C LEU A 302 -29.79 19.22 -33.10
N MET A 303 -29.29 18.47 -34.08
CA MET A 303 -28.38 17.36 -33.88
C MET A 303 -26.95 17.86 -33.72
N HIS A 304 -26.29 17.40 -32.66
CA HIS A 304 -24.86 17.59 -32.46
C HIS A 304 -24.06 16.41 -32.99
N PRO A 305 -22.78 16.62 -33.33
CA PRO A 305 -21.85 15.54 -33.63
C PRO A 305 -21.84 14.50 -32.51
N LEU A 306 -21.80 13.22 -32.91
CA LEU A 306 -21.72 12.09 -31.99
C LEU A 306 -20.30 11.57 -31.94
N GLU A 307 -19.70 11.65 -30.75
CA GLU A 307 -18.35 11.13 -30.51
C GLU A 307 -18.36 9.59 -30.56
N ARG A 308 -17.34 9.04 -31.22
CA ARG A 308 -17.15 7.59 -31.38
C ARG A 308 -15.74 7.25 -30.96
N VAL A 309 -15.63 6.25 -30.10
CA VAL A 309 -14.35 5.80 -29.57
C VAL A 309 -14.19 4.30 -29.76
N SER A 310 -12.94 3.88 -30.00
CA SER A 310 -12.60 2.47 -30.08
C SER A 310 -12.73 1.81 -28.70
N ARG A 311 -13.16 0.55 -28.68
CA ARG A 311 -13.16 -0.29 -27.47
C ARG A 311 -11.82 -0.30 -26.72
N HIS A 312 -10.71 -0.20 -27.45
CA HIS A 312 -9.33 -0.29 -26.94
C HIS A 312 -8.71 1.07 -26.62
N MET A 313 -9.46 2.17 -26.76
CA MET A 313 -8.95 3.47 -26.34
C MET A 313 -8.72 3.45 -24.82
N PRO A 314 -7.59 3.97 -24.31
CA PRO A 314 -7.40 4.13 -22.87
C PRO A 314 -8.48 5.02 -22.26
N LEU A 315 -9.05 4.62 -21.13
CA LEU A 315 -10.11 5.38 -20.45
C LEU A 315 -9.63 6.78 -20.02
N SER A 316 -8.35 6.91 -19.67
CA SER A 316 -7.68 8.19 -19.39
C SER A 316 -7.69 9.16 -20.58
N GLN A 317 -7.55 8.63 -21.80
CA GLN A 317 -7.61 9.44 -23.01
C GLN A 317 -9.03 9.93 -23.29
N LEU A 318 -10.05 9.09 -23.06
CA LEU A 318 -11.45 9.48 -23.18
C LEU A 318 -11.81 10.59 -22.16
N LEU A 319 -11.31 10.49 -20.91
CA LEU A 319 -11.50 11.53 -19.91
C LEU A 319 -10.95 12.88 -20.37
N GLU A 320 -9.74 12.88 -20.95
CA GLU A 320 -9.11 14.09 -21.45
C GLU A 320 -9.89 14.68 -22.64
N GLN A 321 -10.40 13.85 -23.55
CA GLN A 321 -11.28 14.30 -24.64
C GLN A 321 -12.56 14.98 -24.10
N PHE A 322 -13.20 14.39 -23.10
CA PHE A 322 -14.37 15.00 -22.44
C PHE A 322 -14.03 16.33 -21.76
N ARG A 323 -12.85 16.45 -21.13
CA ARG A 323 -12.40 17.68 -20.46
C ARG A 323 -12.09 18.82 -21.42
N GLN A 324 -11.66 18.51 -22.65
CA GLN A 324 -11.33 19.51 -23.67
C GLN A 324 -12.57 20.12 -24.34
N GLY A 325 -13.78 19.76 -23.90
CA GLY A 325 -15.04 20.30 -24.39
C GLY A 325 -15.64 19.55 -25.57
N GLY A 326 -15.02 18.44 -26.00
CA GLY A 326 -15.63 17.48 -26.92
C GLY A 326 -16.72 16.70 -26.17
N ALA A 327 -17.92 16.65 -26.73
CA ALA A 327 -19.12 15.91 -26.29
C ALA A 327 -18.99 15.01 -25.03
N HIS A 328 -19.78 15.24 -23.97
CA HIS A 328 -19.77 14.43 -22.72
C HIS A 328 -20.45 13.04 -22.85
N PHE A 329 -20.58 12.53 -24.08
CA PHE A 329 -21.22 11.26 -24.41
C PHE A 329 -20.52 10.68 -25.63
N ALA A 330 -20.09 9.43 -25.54
CA ALA A 330 -19.44 8.72 -26.62
C ALA A 330 -20.05 7.33 -26.84
N LEU A 331 -20.16 6.92 -28.10
CA LEU A 331 -20.43 5.54 -28.46
C LEU A 331 -19.13 4.75 -28.53
N VAL A 332 -19.18 3.52 -28.03
CA VAL A 332 -18.07 2.57 -28.09
C VAL A 332 -18.29 1.65 -29.27
N GLU A 333 -17.32 1.63 -30.18
CA GLU A 333 -17.37 0.88 -31.42
C GLU A 333 -16.23 -0.16 -31.50
N GLU A 334 -16.55 -1.27 -32.15
CA GLU A 334 -15.59 -2.26 -32.61
C GLU A 334 -14.87 -1.79 -33.88
N ALA A 335 -13.82 -2.51 -34.27
CA ALA A 335 -13.04 -2.19 -35.48
C ALA A 335 -13.86 -2.26 -36.78
N ASP A 336 -14.99 -2.98 -36.78
CA ASP A 336 -15.94 -3.07 -37.89
C ASP A 336 -17.01 -1.96 -37.90
N GLY A 337 -16.94 -1.01 -36.95
CA GLY A 337 -17.90 0.09 -36.80
C GLY A 337 -19.17 -0.29 -36.04
N LYS A 338 -19.27 -1.52 -35.52
CA LYS A 338 -20.42 -1.93 -34.73
C LYS A 338 -20.37 -1.32 -33.34
N VAL A 339 -21.42 -0.58 -32.98
CA VAL A 339 -21.59 -0.06 -31.62
C VAL A 339 -21.86 -1.22 -30.67
N ILE A 340 -21.01 -1.36 -29.66
CA ILE A 340 -21.10 -2.36 -28.59
C ILE A 340 -21.57 -1.76 -27.26
N GLY A 341 -21.40 -0.45 -27.08
CA GLY A 341 -21.75 0.22 -25.83
C GLY A 341 -21.68 1.74 -25.91
N TYR A 342 -21.72 2.38 -24.74
CA TYR A 342 -21.60 3.82 -24.59
C TYR A 342 -20.98 4.19 -23.25
N LEU A 343 -20.40 5.39 -23.17
CA LEU A 343 -19.89 6.00 -21.95
C LEU A 343 -20.24 7.48 -21.88
N THR A 344 -20.49 7.96 -20.68
CA THR A 344 -20.65 9.39 -20.40
C THR A 344 -19.49 9.93 -19.57
N MET A 345 -19.31 11.25 -19.54
CA MET A 345 -18.30 11.87 -18.67
C MET A 345 -18.52 11.50 -17.20
N GLU A 346 -19.78 11.42 -16.76
CA GLU A 346 -20.11 11.00 -15.41
C GLU A 346 -19.65 9.57 -15.13
N ASP A 347 -19.78 8.64 -16.09
CA ASP A 347 -19.30 7.26 -15.93
C ASP A 347 -17.78 7.20 -15.77
N VAL A 348 -17.03 8.00 -16.55
CA VAL A 348 -15.56 8.04 -16.45
C VAL A 348 -15.11 8.66 -15.13
N LEU A 349 -15.85 9.65 -14.62
CA LEU A 349 -15.59 10.23 -13.30
C LEU A 349 -15.96 9.26 -12.17
N GLU A 350 -16.98 8.44 -12.34
CA GLU A 350 -17.37 7.38 -11.40
C GLU A 350 -16.23 6.38 -11.20
N ALA A 351 -15.47 6.06 -12.26
CA ALA A 351 -14.27 5.24 -12.13
C ALA A 351 -13.23 5.89 -11.20
N LEU A 352 -13.05 7.22 -11.23
CA LEU A 352 -12.07 7.92 -10.37
C LEU A 352 -12.55 8.11 -8.93
N VAL A 353 -13.78 8.59 -8.75
CA VAL A 353 -14.28 9.11 -7.47
C VAL A 353 -15.09 8.06 -6.70
N GLY A 354 -15.49 6.97 -7.36
CA GLY A 354 -16.45 6.00 -6.83
C GLY A 354 -17.89 6.42 -7.09
N ASP A 355 -18.85 5.68 -6.52
CA ASP A 355 -20.28 5.90 -6.74
C ASP A 355 -20.71 7.30 -6.28
N ILE A 356 -21.09 8.14 -7.24
CA ILE A 356 -21.70 9.44 -6.98
C ILE A 356 -23.20 9.21 -6.91
N GLN A 357 -23.77 9.27 -5.71
CA GLN A 357 -25.22 9.13 -5.52
C GLN A 357 -25.95 10.25 -6.28
N ASP A 358 -26.52 9.88 -7.43
CA ASP A 358 -27.33 10.77 -8.25
C ASP A 358 -28.79 10.74 -7.76
N GLU A 359 -29.32 11.91 -7.39
CA GLU A 359 -30.69 12.09 -6.86
C GLU A 359 -31.78 11.66 -7.85
N HIS A 360 -31.45 11.39 -9.12
CA HIS A 360 -32.39 11.00 -10.16
C HIS A 360 -32.23 9.56 -10.67
N ARG A 361 -31.25 8.78 -10.19
CA ARG A 361 -31.01 7.40 -10.66
C ARG A 361 -31.90 6.37 -9.95
N LYS A 362 -33.01 5.96 -10.59
CA LYS A 362 -33.62 4.65 -10.34
C LYS A 362 -33.01 3.64 -11.33
N ALA A 363 -32.01 2.88 -10.86
CA ALA A 363 -31.55 1.58 -11.37
C ALA A 363 -31.78 1.28 -12.87
N GLU A 364 -30.82 1.59 -13.75
CA GLU A 364 -30.80 1.12 -15.16
C GLU A 364 -29.45 1.42 -15.87
N ARG A 365 -28.30 0.98 -15.31
CA ARG A 365 -26.97 1.04 -15.96
C ARG A 365 -26.10 -0.18 -15.63
N GLY A 366 -26.49 -1.38 -16.06
CA GLY A 366 -25.72 -2.61 -15.78
C GLY A 366 -25.66 -3.07 -14.30
N ILE A 367 -25.69 -2.16 -13.32
CA ILE A 367 -25.77 -2.38 -11.88
C ILE A 367 -27.14 -1.85 -11.41
N LEU A 368 -28.04 -2.76 -11.07
CA LEU A 368 -29.42 -2.45 -10.70
C LEU A 368 -29.58 -2.20 -9.18
N ALA A 369 -28.64 -2.66 -8.37
CA ALA A 369 -28.55 -2.34 -6.94
C ALA A 369 -27.12 -2.56 -6.42
N TYR A 370 -26.63 -1.58 -5.65
CA TYR A 370 -25.37 -1.65 -4.91
C TYR A 370 -25.65 -1.68 -3.41
N GLN A 371 -25.08 -2.66 -2.70
CA GLN A 371 -24.86 -2.64 -1.25
C GLN A 371 -23.42 -3.09 -1.00
N PRO A 372 -22.75 -2.65 0.07
CA PRO A 372 -21.42 -3.13 0.42
C PRO A 372 -21.36 -4.67 0.40
N GLY A 373 -20.51 -5.24 -0.46
CA GLY A 373 -20.34 -6.69 -0.66
C GLY A 373 -21.43 -7.39 -1.47
N LYS A 374 -22.42 -6.69 -2.05
CA LYS A 374 -23.51 -7.27 -2.86
C LYS A 374 -23.84 -6.42 -4.08
N LEU A 375 -23.78 -7.03 -5.25
CA LEU A 375 -24.16 -6.44 -6.53
C LEU A 375 -25.35 -7.20 -7.14
N LEU A 376 -26.29 -6.47 -7.74
CA LEU A 376 -27.20 -7.04 -8.73
C LEU A 376 -26.84 -6.44 -10.09
N VAL A 377 -26.29 -7.25 -10.98
CA VAL A 377 -25.70 -6.79 -12.24
C VAL A 377 -26.17 -7.60 -13.44
N ARG A 378 -26.00 -7.05 -14.64
CA ARG A 378 -26.25 -7.78 -15.90
C ARG A 378 -25.13 -8.76 -16.20
N GLY A 379 -25.44 -9.84 -16.90
CA GLY A 379 -24.43 -10.84 -17.28
C GLY A 379 -23.38 -10.30 -18.27
N ASP A 380 -23.73 -9.30 -19.08
CA ASP A 380 -22.81 -8.63 -20.01
C ASP A 380 -21.95 -7.54 -19.35
N THR A 381 -22.01 -7.39 -18.02
CA THR A 381 -21.15 -6.44 -17.30
C THR A 381 -19.69 -6.90 -17.38
N PRO A 382 -18.74 -6.01 -17.76
CA PRO A 382 -17.31 -6.32 -17.76
C PRO A 382 -16.83 -6.81 -16.39
N LEU A 383 -15.97 -7.82 -16.37
CA LEU A 383 -15.50 -8.42 -15.12
C LEU A 383 -14.67 -7.43 -14.29
N ALA A 384 -13.82 -6.63 -14.95
CA ALA A 384 -13.04 -5.55 -14.32
C ALA A 384 -13.93 -4.55 -13.55
N LYS A 385 -15.15 -4.28 -14.05
CA LYS A 385 -16.12 -3.42 -13.36
C LYS A 385 -16.69 -4.09 -12.11
N VAL A 386 -16.98 -5.39 -12.16
CA VAL A 386 -17.46 -6.18 -11.00
C VAL A 386 -16.37 -6.27 -9.94
N GLU A 387 -15.14 -6.55 -10.35
CA GLU A 387 -13.95 -6.61 -9.52
C GLU A 387 -13.76 -5.33 -8.70
N ARG A 388 -13.72 -4.18 -9.40
CA ARG A 388 -13.53 -2.86 -8.80
C ARG A 388 -14.62 -2.53 -7.78
N LEU A 389 -15.88 -2.85 -8.08
CA LEU A 389 -17.03 -2.52 -7.22
C LEU A 389 -17.12 -3.38 -5.97
N LEU A 390 -16.65 -4.64 -6.03
CA LEU A 390 -16.61 -5.54 -4.88
C LEU A 390 -15.27 -5.52 -4.14
N GLY A 391 -14.22 -4.97 -4.75
CA GLY A 391 -12.86 -5.02 -4.22
C GLY A 391 -12.38 -6.47 -4.04
N VAL A 392 -12.61 -7.30 -5.04
CA VAL A 392 -12.03 -8.65 -5.15
C VAL A 392 -10.88 -8.61 -6.15
N ASP A 393 -10.08 -9.66 -6.21
CA ASP A 393 -9.00 -9.82 -7.19
C ASP A 393 -9.42 -10.93 -8.16
N LEU A 394 -9.60 -10.57 -9.42
CA LEU A 394 -10.06 -11.46 -10.49
C LEU A 394 -9.06 -11.49 -11.68
N ASP A 395 -7.85 -10.95 -11.50
CA ASP A 395 -6.84 -10.78 -12.55
C ASP A 395 -6.38 -12.13 -13.17
N HIS A 396 -6.60 -13.26 -12.49
CA HIS A 396 -6.25 -14.61 -12.97
C HIS A 396 -7.31 -15.26 -13.87
N ILE A 397 -8.45 -14.59 -14.11
CA ILE A 397 -9.57 -15.12 -14.87
C ILE A 397 -9.51 -14.61 -16.33
N GLU A 398 -9.66 -15.50 -17.30
CA GLU A 398 -9.62 -15.14 -18.73
C GLU A 398 -10.95 -14.56 -19.26
N ALA A 399 -12.06 -14.70 -18.51
CA ALA A 399 -13.36 -14.21 -18.91
C ALA A 399 -13.49 -12.68 -18.89
N GLU A 400 -13.92 -12.09 -20.01
CA GLU A 400 -14.13 -10.63 -20.14
C GLU A 400 -15.39 -10.11 -19.38
N THR A 401 -16.40 -10.97 -19.16
CA THR A 401 -17.70 -10.56 -18.58
C THR A 401 -18.17 -11.52 -17.49
N LEU A 402 -19.10 -11.05 -16.65
CA LEU A 402 -19.70 -11.88 -15.60
C LEU A 402 -20.35 -13.16 -16.16
N ALA A 403 -21.05 -13.08 -17.29
CA ALA A 403 -21.60 -14.25 -17.96
C ALA A 403 -20.48 -15.18 -18.44
N GLY A 404 -19.39 -14.63 -18.98
CA GLY A 404 -18.20 -15.39 -19.35
C GLY A 404 -17.66 -16.22 -18.17
N LEU A 405 -17.48 -15.59 -17.01
CA LEU A 405 -17.03 -16.27 -15.78
C LEU A 405 -17.98 -17.40 -15.37
N ILE A 406 -19.31 -17.16 -15.43
CA ILE A 406 -20.31 -18.18 -15.11
C ILE A 406 -20.19 -19.38 -16.06
N TYR A 407 -20.03 -19.13 -17.37
CA TYR A 407 -19.90 -20.19 -18.38
C TYR A 407 -18.60 -20.96 -18.26
N GLU A 408 -17.48 -20.27 -17.99
CA GLU A 408 -16.18 -20.88 -17.79
C GLU A 408 -16.17 -21.80 -16.56
N THR A 409 -16.80 -21.35 -15.48
CA THR A 409 -16.92 -22.11 -14.22
C THR A 409 -17.81 -23.34 -14.37
N LEU A 410 -19.01 -23.16 -14.93
CA LEU A 410 -20.01 -24.24 -15.00
C LEU A 410 -19.77 -25.20 -16.17
N LYS A 411 -19.10 -24.77 -17.24
CA LYS A 411 -18.91 -25.51 -18.51
C LYS A 411 -20.21 -26.01 -19.14
N ARG A 412 -21.35 -25.44 -18.73
CA ARG A 412 -22.69 -25.69 -19.23
C ARG A 412 -23.55 -24.45 -19.06
N MET A 413 -24.76 -24.51 -19.63
CA MET A 413 -25.77 -23.48 -19.38
C MET A 413 -26.23 -23.54 -17.91
N PRO A 414 -26.26 -22.38 -17.20
CA PRO A 414 -26.83 -22.31 -15.86
C PRO A 414 -28.37 -22.29 -15.89
N ASP A 415 -28.98 -22.79 -14.82
CA ASP A 415 -30.40 -22.62 -14.55
C ASP A 415 -30.69 -21.31 -13.81
N GLU A 416 -31.92 -20.80 -13.92
CA GLU A 416 -32.35 -19.66 -13.08
C GLU A 416 -32.37 -20.07 -11.60
N GLU A 417 -31.96 -19.14 -10.74
CA GLU A 417 -31.71 -19.33 -9.30
C GLU A 417 -30.58 -20.31 -8.94
N GLU A 418 -29.81 -20.77 -9.94
CA GLU A 418 -28.59 -21.54 -9.70
C GLU A 418 -27.53 -20.67 -9.01
N VAL A 419 -26.89 -21.25 -7.98
CA VAL A 419 -25.85 -20.60 -7.20
C VAL A 419 -24.51 -21.25 -7.53
N LEU A 420 -23.52 -20.42 -7.86
CA LEU A 420 -22.14 -20.85 -8.03
C LEU A 420 -21.23 -20.05 -7.09
N GLU A 421 -20.22 -20.72 -6.56
CA GLU A 421 -19.17 -20.12 -5.73
C GLU A 421 -17.83 -20.31 -6.43
N THR A 422 -17.16 -19.20 -6.74
CA THR A 422 -15.87 -19.18 -7.44
C THR A 422 -15.12 -17.91 -7.07
N ASP A 423 -13.79 -18.00 -6.93
CA ASP A 423 -12.91 -16.83 -6.81
C ASP A 423 -13.33 -15.80 -5.73
N GLY A 424 -13.79 -16.30 -4.57
CA GLY A 424 -14.25 -15.45 -3.47
C GLY A 424 -15.60 -14.77 -3.72
N LEU A 425 -16.35 -15.19 -4.73
CA LEU A 425 -17.68 -14.69 -5.09
C LEU A 425 -18.72 -15.80 -4.97
N ARG A 426 -19.90 -15.43 -4.48
CA ARG A 426 -21.14 -16.20 -4.63
C ARG A 426 -22.01 -15.50 -5.66
N ILE A 427 -22.19 -16.14 -6.80
CA ILE A 427 -22.99 -15.63 -7.92
C ILE A 427 -24.30 -16.42 -7.97
N ILE A 428 -25.42 -15.71 -8.06
CA ILE A 428 -26.76 -16.30 -8.17
C ILE A 428 -27.34 -15.83 -9.50
N VAL A 429 -27.58 -16.75 -10.43
CA VAL A 429 -28.20 -16.43 -11.72
C VAL A 429 -29.67 -16.08 -11.47
N LYS A 430 -30.07 -14.86 -11.78
CA LYS A 430 -31.43 -14.36 -11.49
C LYS A 430 -32.37 -14.41 -12.67
N LYS A 431 -31.85 -14.26 -13.88
CA LYS A 431 -32.68 -14.28 -15.09
C LYS A 431 -31.88 -14.71 -16.29
N MET A 432 -32.46 -15.60 -17.08
CA MET A 432 -31.93 -16.10 -18.35
C MET A 432 -32.85 -15.67 -19.51
N LYS A 433 -32.27 -15.51 -20.70
CA LYS A 433 -33.02 -15.35 -21.96
C LYS A 433 -32.37 -16.23 -23.02
N GLY A 434 -32.87 -17.45 -23.18
CA GLY A 434 -32.16 -18.48 -23.95
C GLY A 434 -30.78 -18.73 -23.33
N PRO A 435 -29.69 -18.78 -24.12
CA PRO A 435 -28.33 -18.98 -23.60
C PRO A 435 -27.69 -17.71 -23.03
N LYS A 436 -28.44 -16.61 -22.84
CA LYS A 436 -27.89 -15.36 -22.30
C LYS A 436 -28.24 -15.21 -20.81
N VAL A 437 -27.22 -15.05 -19.96
CA VAL A 437 -27.40 -14.57 -18.58
C VAL A 437 -27.79 -13.10 -18.64
N VAL A 438 -29.04 -12.79 -18.30
CA VAL A 438 -29.55 -11.41 -18.29
C VAL A 438 -29.18 -10.72 -17.00
N LEU A 439 -29.40 -11.39 -15.86
CA LEU A 439 -29.16 -10.84 -14.53
C LEU A 439 -28.51 -11.87 -13.61
N ALA A 440 -27.56 -11.41 -12.82
CA ALA A 440 -26.94 -12.18 -11.77
C ALA A 440 -26.73 -11.32 -10.52
N LYS A 441 -26.93 -11.92 -9.36
CA LYS A 441 -26.61 -11.32 -8.07
C LYS A 441 -25.26 -11.84 -7.62
N VAL A 442 -24.29 -10.96 -7.44
CA VAL A 442 -22.92 -11.29 -7.02
C VAL A 442 -22.75 -10.84 -5.57
N VAL A 443 -22.24 -11.73 -4.73
CA VAL A 443 -21.98 -11.47 -3.31
C VAL A 443 -20.53 -11.81 -3.04
N LYS A 444 -19.77 -10.88 -2.45
CA LYS A 444 -18.42 -11.17 -1.98
C LYS A 444 -18.49 -12.13 -0.79
N LEU A 445 -17.69 -13.20 -0.83
CA LEU A 445 -17.48 -14.11 0.28
C LEU A 445 -16.33 -13.55 1.14
N ASP A 446 -16.50 -13.62 2.47
CA ASP A 446 -15.52 -13.12 3.45
C ASP A 446 -14.28 -14.02 3.56
#